data_AF-A0A679F694-F1
#
_entry.id   AF-A0A679F694-F1
#
_cell.length_a   1.000
_cell.length_b   1.000
_cell.length_c   1.000
_cell.angle_alpha   90.00
_cell.angle_beta   90.00
_cell.angle_gamma   90.00
#
_symmetry.space_group_name_H-M   'P 1'
#
loop_
_entity.id
_entity.type
_entity.pdbx_description
1 polymer ?
#
loop_
_entity_poly.entity_id
_entity_poly.type
_entity_poly.pdbx_seq_one_letter_code
_entity_poly.pdbx_strand_id
1 'polypeptide(L)'
;MAAEPERISDDPLDWRGRPIRCRECSHVALNLEGLCRKGSACVRDRRAKRVDLFFRGHPHLADSYLDHVYFEVRARAARYASVLRLPPLLDDPEPEVRATVASRLPASRIAHLAHDPEPRVRIVAANRLEGAALLAMYSDPDYLVRIHVVRRLSPDLLTIAVHDEDPEVRRWVARRIPVERLHLLVKDPEPLVRLVVAERLPEDRLVAMSKDEDLRIRFTVAERCSSELLPSFLDDEDELVRACAQARLEGN
;
A
#
# COMPACT_ATOMS: atom_id res chain seq x y z
N MET A 1 -19.33 -17.28 33.65
CA MET A 1 -19.39 -15.80 33.62
C MET A 1 -18.55 -15.33 32.45
N ALA A 2 -19.18 -15.16 31.28
CA ALA A 2 -18.48 -14.63 30.11
C ALA A 2 -18.22 -13.13 30.35
N ALA A 3 -16.98 -12.69 30.20
CA ALA A 3 -16.63 -11.29 30.24
C ALA A 3 -17.38 -10.58 29.11
N GLU A 4 -18.22 -9.59 29.45
CA GLU A 4 -18.82 -8.71 28.46
C GLU A 4 -17.69 -8.01 27.68
N PRO A 5 -17.79 -7.91 26.34
CA PRO A 5 -16.82 -7.14 25.57
C PRO A 5 -16.85 -5.70 26.05
N GLU A 6 -15.69 -5.15 26.43
CA GLU A 6 -15.54 -3.75 26.82
C GLU A 6 -16.24 -2.86 25.79
N ARG A 7 -17.35 -2.25 26.19
CA ARG A 7 -18.02 -1.23 25.37
C ARG A 7 -17.01 -0.12 25.20
N ILE A 8 -16.45 0.04 24.00
CA ILE A 8 -15.62 1.18 23.64
C ILE A 8 -16.49 2.41 23.86
N SER A 9 -16.28 3.08 25.00
CA SER A 9 -17.05 4.26 25.36
C SER A 9 -16.96 5.28 24.21
N ASP A 10 -18.13 5.69 23.74
CA ASP A 10 -18.29 6.74 22.75
C ASP A 10 -18.09 8.14 23.36
N ASP A 11 -17.72 8.18 24.64
CA ASP A 11 -17.46 9.41 25.36
C ASP A 11 -16.31 10.18 24.69
N PRO A 12 -16.49 11.48 24.46
CA PRO A 12 -15.46 12.29 23.86
C PRO A 12 -14.40 12.60 24.91
N LEU A 13 -13.37 11.77 24.91
CA LEU A 13 -12.19 11.85 25.76
C LEU A 13 -11.03 12.49 24.99
N ASP A 14 -10.20 13.22 25.73
CA ASP A 14 -8.92 13.70 25.22
C ASP A 14 -7.86 12.59 25.17
N TRP A 15 -6.70 12.89 24.62
CA TRP A 15 -5.59 11.95 24.48
C TRP A 15 -5.00 11.46 25.81
N ARG A 16 -5.40 12.06 26.94
CA ARG A 16 -5.08 11.62 28.30
C ARG A 16 -6.21 10.80 28.93
N GLY A 17 -7.26 10.49 28.16
CA GLY A 17 -8.44 9.77 28.64
C GLY A 17 -9.40 10.61 29.49
N ARG A 18 -9.25 11.94 29.51
CA ARG A 18 -10.10 12.82 30.32
C ARG A 18 -11.28 13.35 29.51
N PRO A 19 -12.45 13.59 30.11
CA PRO A 19 -13.58 14.18 29.40
C PRO A 19 -13.21 15.55 28.80
N ILE A 20 -13.48 15.74 27.50
CA ILE A 20 -13.24 17.03 26.84
C ILE A 20 -14.17 18.08 27.46
N ARG A 21 -13.58 19.22 27.85
CA ARG A 21 -14.28 20.38 28.41
C ARG A 21 -14.17 21.56 27.45
N CYS A 22 -15.23 21.83 26.68
CA CYS A 22 -15.22 22.91 25.68
C CYS A 22 -15.01 24.30 26.29
N ARG A 23 -15.50 24.53 27.52
CA ARG A 23 -15.33 25.80 28.24
C ARG A 23 -13.89 26.15 28.57
N GLU A 24 -12.99 25.16 28.58
CA GLU A 24 -11.56 25.31 28.86
C GLU A 24 -10.71 25.24 27.57
N CYS A 25 -11.35 25.30 26.39
CA CYS A 25 -10.67 25.23 25.10
C CYS A 25 -10.32 26.63 24.58
N SER A 26 -9.23 26.77 23.84
CA SER A 26 -8.92 28.00 23.11
C SER A 26 -9.96 28.34 22.03
N HIS A 27 -10.75 27.35 21.60
CA HIS A 27 -11.74 27.45 20.53
C HIS A 27 -13.18 27.57 21.03
N VAL A 28 -13.41 28.25 22.16
CA VAL A 28 -14.77 28.49 22.69
C VAL A 28 -15.64 29.23 21.67
N ALA A 29 -15.10 30.23 20.97
CA ALA A 29 -15.82 30.96 19.93
C ALA A 29 -16.32 30.03 18.80
N LEU A 30 -15.43 29.18 18.25
CA LEU A 30 -15.82 28.19 17.23
C LEU A 30 -16.86 27.19 17.74
N ASN A 31 -16.82 26.85 19.04
CA ASN A 31 -17.83 25.97 19.62
C ASN A 31 -19.20 26.66 19.74
N LEU A 32 -19.23 27.94 20.13
CA LEU A 32 -20.46 28.74 20.23
C LEU A 32 -21.12 28.93 18.87
N GLU A 33 -20.32 29.10 17.81
CA GLU A 33 -20.77 29.20 16.42
C GLU A 33 -21.14 27.84 15.80
N GLY A 34 -20.98 26.74 16.55
CA GLY A 34 -21.28 25.40 16.07
C GLY A 34 -20.29 24.83 15.05
N LEU A 35 -19.17 25.53 14.81
CA LEU A 35 -18.12 25.14 13.87
C LEU A 35 -17.24 24.00 14.40
N CYS A 36 -17.17 23.81 15.72
CA CYS A 36 -16.62 22.60 16.32
C CYS A 36 -17.56 21.96 17.35
N ARG A 37 -17.51 20.62 17.47
CA ARG A 37 -18.40 19.85 18.35
C ARG A 37 -17.67 18.66 18.97
N LYS A 38 -17.74 18.59 20.31
CA LYS A 38 -17.28 17.45 21.11
C LYS A 38 -17.93 16.16 20.60
N GLY A 39 -17.13 15.11 20.37
CA GLY A 39 -17.63 13.82 19.85
C GLY A 39 -17.76 13.77 18.32
N SER A 40 -17.50 14.86 17.61
CA SER A 40 -17.62 14.95 16.16
C SER A 40 -16.36 15.57 15.51
N ALA A 41 -16.19 16.89 15.58
CA ALA A 41 -15.01 17.61 15.08
C ALA A 41 -14.38 18.39 16.23
N CYS A 42 -13.27 17.88 16.76
CA CYS A 42 -12.60 18.47 17.92
C CYS A 42 -11.09 18.18 17.91
N VAL A 43 -10.29 19.24 18.02
CA VAL A 43 -8.82 19.14 18.09
C VAL A 43 -8.31 18.45 19.35
N ARG A 44 -9.09 18.48 20.44
CA ARG A 44 -8.71 17.87 21.73
C ARG A 44 -9.07 16.39 21.83
N ASP A 45 -9.70 15.80 20.82
CA ASP A 45 -10.16 14.41 20.88
C ASP A 45 -9.00 13.43 20.67
N ARG A 46 -9.02 12.30 21.38
CA ARG A 46 -8.05 11.21 21.18
C ARG A 46 -8.19 10.53 19.82
N ARG A 47 -9.35 10.59 19.19
CA ARG A 47 -9.60 9.91 17.91
C ARG A 47 -9.10 10.79 16.77
N ALA A 48 -8.04 10.33 16.12
CA ALA A 48 -7.49 10.79 14.84
C ALA A 48 -8.53 11.41 13.88
N LYS A 49 -9.62 10.67 13.61
CA LYS A 49 -10.68 11.05 12.67
C LYS A 49 -11.38 12.35 13.07
N ARG A 50 -11.61 12.58 14.37
CA ARG A 50 -12.31 13.77 14.88
C ARG A 50 -11.39 14.99 14.86
N VAL A 51 -10.09 14.78 15.08
CA VAL A 51 -9.05 15.81 14.90
C VAL A 51 -8.90 16.18 13.43
N ASP A 52 -8.92 15.20 12.53
CA ASP A 52 -8.89 15.45 11.07
C ASP A 52 -10.09 16.27 10.60
N LEU A 53 -11.30 15.92 11.06
CA LEU A 53 -12.51 16.68 10.75
C LEU A 53 -12.43 18.13 11.25
N PHE A 54 -11.81 18.36 12.41
CA PHE A 54 -11.58 19.71 12.91
C PHE A 54 -10.69 20.52 11.96
N PHE A 55 -9.52 20.00 11.58
CA PHE A 55 -8.61 20.73 10.69
C PHE A 55 -9.12 20.85 9.25
N ARG A 56 -9.94 19.90 8.79
CA ARG A 56 -10.63 20.02 7.50
C ARG A 56 -11.58 21.22 7.48
N GLY A 57 -12.30 21.47 8.57
CA GLY A 57 -13.16 22.64 8.72
C GLY A 57 -12.39 23.94 9.01
N HIS A 58 -11.18 23.84 9.57
CA HIS A 58 -10.37 24.99 9.97
C HIS A 58 -8.90 24.86 9.55
N PRO A 59 -8.58 24.81 8.24
CA PRO A 59 -7.19 24.63 7.79
C PRO A 59 -6.25 25.76 8.26
N HIS A 60 -6.77 26.98 8.39
CA HIS A 60 -6.02 28.15 8.84
C HIS A 60 -5.47 28.04 10.27
N LEU A 61 -5.98 27.10 11.08
CA LEU A 61 -5.46 26.84 12.43
C LEU A 61 -4.32 25.84 12.47
N ALA A 62 -4.09 25.08 11.39
CA ALA A 62 -3.19 23.93 11.41
C ALA A 62 -1.74 24.30 11.77
N ASP A 63 -1.24 25.44 11.29
CA ASP A 63 0.13 25.90 11.56
C ASP A 63 0.42 26.06 13.06
N SER A 64 -0.59 26.40 13.86
CA SER A 64 -0.50 26.61 15.31
C SER A 64 -0.53 25.32 16.12
N TYR A 65 -0.63 24.15 15.47
CA TYR A 65 -0.73 22.84 16.13
C TYR A 65 0.41 21.89 15.76
N LEU A 66 1.43 22.38 15.06
CA LEU A 66 2.57 21.57 14.62
C LEU A 66 3.55 21.21 15.76
N ASP A 67 3.47 21.87 16.91
CA ASP A 67 4.25 21.61 18.13
C ASP A 67 3.43 20.94 19.24
N HIS A 68 2.20 20.50 18.92
CA HIS A 68 1.28 19.96 19.90
C HIS A 68 1.83 18.68 20.56
N VAL A 69 1.64 18.55 21.88
CA VAL A 69 2.17 17.42 22.67
C VAL A 69 1.68 16.05 22.19
N TYR A 70 0.46 16.00 21.64
CA TYR A 70 -0.12 14.78 21.09
C TYR A 70 0.18 14.67 19.59
N PHE A 71 0.89 13.61 19.20
CA PHE A 71 1.39 13.43 17.85
C PHE A 71 0.30 13.28 16.79
N GLU A 72 -0.85 12.66 17.12
CA GLU A 72 -1.99 12.59 16.20
C GLU A 72 -2.46 13.99 15.81
N VAL A 73 -2.44 14.96 16.74
CA VAL A 73 -2.76 16.36 16.42
C VAL A 73 -1.72 16.95 15.49
N ARG A 74 -0.41 16.73 15.74
CA ARG A 74 0.66 17.18 14.83
C ARG A 74 0.51 16.56 13.44
N ALA A 75 0.30 15.25 13.36
CA ALA A 75 0.11 14.51 12.11
C ALA A 75 -1.12 15.02 11.35
N ARG A 76 -2.28 15.19 12.01
CA ARG A 76 -3.47 15.75 11.33
C ARG A 76 -3.29 17.20 10.93
N ALA A 77 -2.71 18.04 11.78
CA ALA A 77 -2.39 19.43 11.45
C ALA A 77 -1.45 19.51 10.24
N ALA A 78 -0.41 18.68 10.20
CA ALA A 78 0.56 18.61 9.11
C ALA A 78 -0.07 18.26 7.75
N ARG A 79 -1.31 17.75 7.68
CA ARG A 79 -2.04 17.56 6.42
C ARG A 79 -2.57 18.85 5.81
N TYR A 80 -2.87 19.85 6.63
CA TYR A 80 -3.53 21.11 6.24
C TYR A 80 -2.62 22.33 6.37
N ALA A 81 -1.57 22.23 7.19
CA ALA A 81 -0.60 23.30 7.43
C ALA A 81 0.08 23.81 6.15
N SER A 82 0.64 25.01 6.21
CA SER A 82 1.48 25.57 5.17
C SER A 82 2.70 24.67 4.95
N VAL A 83 3.00 24.35 3.69
CA VAL A 83 4.16 23.51 3.32
C VAL A 83 5.47 24.10 3.84
N LEU A 84 5.57 25.42 3.96
CA LEU A 84 6.75 26.12 4.48
C LEU A 84 7.02 25.86 5.96
N ARG A 85 6.00 25.42 6.72
CA ARG A 85 6.09 25.14 8.17
C ARG A 85 6.41 23.67 8.47
N LEU A 86 6.35 22.79 7.48
CA LEU A 86 6.54 21.36 7.65
C LEU A 86 8.00 20.86 7.80
N PRO A 87 9.05 21.51 7.23
CA PRO A 87 10.40 20.95 7.27
C PRO A 87 10.92 20.53 8.65
N PRO A 88 10.68 21.27 9.75
CA PRO A 88 11.13 20.85 11.08
C PRO A 88 10.52 19.52 11.57
N LEU A 89 9.34 19.14 11.06
CA LEU A 89 8.66 17.90 11.46
C LEU A 89 9.18 16.67 10.68
N LEU A 90 10.16 16.84 9.79
CA LEU A 90 10.89 15.71 9.21
C LEU A 90 11.69 14.95 10.27
N ASP A 91 12.08 15.61 11.36
CA ASP A 91 12.79 15.03 12.50
C ASP A 91 11.86 14.73 13.68
N ASP A 92 10.54 14.73 13.48
CA ASP A 92 9.57 14.43 14.54
C ASP A 92 9.83 13.01 15.09
N PRO A 93 9.79 12.80 16.42
CA PRO A 93 10.01 11.47 17.00
C PRO A 93 9.02 10.42 16.48
N GLU A 94 7.81 10.86 16.09
CA GLU A 94 6.71 9.96 15.74
C GLU A 94 6.67 9.71 14.23
N PRO A 95 6.79 8.45 13.79
CA PRO A 95 6.88 8.14 12.37
C PRO A 95 5.63 8.54 11.58
N GLU A 96 4.44 8.53 12.18
CA GLU A 96 3.20 9.01 11.57
C GLU A 96 3.29 10.48 11.15
N VAL A 97 3.98 11.30 11.95
CA VAL A 97 4.17 12.72 11.65
C VAL A 97 5.16 12.86 10.50
N ARG A 98 6.33 12.19 10.58
CA ARG A 98 7.34 12.19 9.51
C ARG A 98 6.76 11.73 8.17
N ALA A 99 6.01 10.62 8.17
CA ALA A 99 5.34 10.09 6.99
C ALA A 99 4.32 11.08 6.40
N THR A 100 3.53 11.74 7.26
CA THR A 100 2.55 12.75 6.80
C THR A 100 3.25 13.94 6.16
N VAL A 101 4.31 14.44 6.78
CA VAL A 101 5.12 15.54 6.25
C VAL A 101 5.78 15.17 4.93
N ALA A 102 6.39 13.98 4.86
CA ALA A 102 7.05 13.47 3.67
C ALA A 102 6.10 13.37 2.46
N SER A 103 4.84 13.02 2.71
CA SER A 103 3.82 12.95 1.66
C SER A 103 3.52 14.31 1.00
N ARG A 104 3.81 15.42 1.68
CA ARG A 104 3.48 16.78 1.22
C ARG A 104 4.68 17.57 0.72
N LEU A 105 5.88 17.29 1.24
CA LEU A 105 7.08 18.02 0.83
C LEU A 105 7.56 17.60 -0.58
N PRO A 106 8.30 18.47 -1.29
CA PRO A 106 8.95 18.11 -2.55
C PRO A 106 9.91 16.92 -2.38
N ALA A 107 10.04 16.09 -3.41
CA ALA A 107 10.90 14.90 -3.39
C ALA A 107 12.36 15.19 -2.95
N SER A 108 12.91 16.32 -3.39
CA SER A 108 14.27 16.77 -3.02
C SER A 108 14.46 17.01 -1.53
N ARG A 109 13.38 17.30 -0.78
CA ARG A 109 13.44 17.54 0.67
C ARG A 109 13.29 16.27 1.50
N ILE A 110 12.86 15.16 0.90
CA ILE A 110 12.53 13.91 1.61
C ILE A 110 13.48 12.76 1.24
N ALA A 111 14.46 12.98 0.37
CA ALA A 111 15.35 11.92 -0.12
C ALA A 111 16.09 11.17 1.00
N HIS A 112 16.48 11.87 2.08
CA HIS A 112 17.14 11.25 3.23
C HIS A 112 16.23 10.25 3.97
N LEU A 113 14.90 10.42 3.90
CA LEU A 113 13.93 9.50 4.51
C LEU A 113 13.87 8.12 3.84
N ALA A 114 14.59 7.91 2.73
CA ALA A 114 14.85 6.56 2.22
C ALA A 114 15.58 5.66 3.23
N HIS A 115 16.25 6.27 4.22
CA HIS A 115 16.97 5.59 5.30
C HIS A 115 16.29 5.79 6.67
N ASP A 116 15.03 6.21 6.69
CA ASP A 116 14.30 6.35 7.97
C ASP A 116 14.22 5.00 8.69
N PRO A 117 14.41 4.95 10.02
CA PRO A 117 14.33 3.70 10.77
C PRO A 117 12.96 3.02 10.67
N GLU A 118 11.89 3.77 10.41
CA GLU A 118 10.54 3.22 10.29
C GLU A 118 10.22 2.83 8.84
N PRO A 119 9.89 1.55 8.56
CA PRO A 119 9.48 1.10 7.22
C PRO A 119 8.33 1.90 6.62
N ARG A 120 7.34 2.31 7.42
CA ARG A 120 6.20 3.12 6.95
C ARG A 120 6.62 4.48 6.39
N VAL A 121 7.68 5.11 6.93
CA VAL A 121 8.21 6.37 6.40
C VAL A 121 8.97 6.11 5.10
N ARG A 122 9.79 5.04 5.07
CA ARG A 122 10.48 4.60 3.85
C ARG A 122 9.50 4.25 2.72
N ILE A 123 8.36 3.64 3.00
CA ILE A 123 7.29 3.42 2.02
C ILE A 123 6.79 4.74 1.43
N VAL A 124 6.59 5.78 2.23
CA VAL A 124 6.20 7.11 1.72
C VAL A 124 7.29 7.68 0.81
N ALA A 125 8.56 7.55 1.20
CA ALA A 125 9.68 7.95 0.35
C ALA A 125 9.70 7.17 -0.97
N ALA A 126 9.56 5.83 -0.92
CA ALA A 126 9.50 4.97 -2.10
C ALA A 126 8.31 5.29 -3.01
N ASN A 127 7.21 5.83 -2.49
CA ASN A 127 6.07 6.29 -3.29
C ASN A 127 6.26 7.67 -3.93
N ARG A 128 7.34 8.39 -3.59
CA ARG A 128 7.58 9.78 -4.02
C ARG A 128 8.90 9.97 -4.78
N LEU A 129 9.94 9.21 -4.45
CA LEU A 129 11.26 9.30 -5.07
C LEU A 129 11.27 8.70 -6.48
N GLU A 130 12.21 9.12 -7.32
CA GLU A 130 12.28 8.67 -8.73
C GLU A 130 13.72 8.37 -9.14
N GLY A 131 13.89 7.76 -10.31
CA GLY A 131 15.20 7.48 -10.89
C GLY A 131 16.11 6.67 -9.97
N ALA A 132 17.38 7.08 -9.89
CA ALA A 132 18.41 6.40 -9.09
C ALA A 132 18.06 6.33 -7.59
N ALA A 133 17.38 7.35 -7.05
CA ALA A 133 16.99 7.36 -5.64
C ALA A 133 15.96 6.28 -5.32
N LEU A 134 14.96 6.09 -6.20
CA LEU A 134 13.99 5.00 -6.05
C LEU A 134 14.65 3.63 -6.25
N LEU A 135 15.53 3.51 -7.25
CA LEU A 135 16.24 2.26 -7.54
C LEU A 135 17.11 1.81 -6.36
N ALA A 136 17.80 2.73 -5.69
CA ALA A 136 18.62 2.42 -4.53
C ALA A 136 17.80 1.81 -3.37
N MET A 137 16.54 2.19 -3.23
CA MET A 137 15.63 1.63 -2.22
C MET A 137 15.23 0.17 -2.51
N TYR A 138 15.58 -0.41 -3.65
CA TYR A 138 15.32 -1.84 -3.88
C TYR A 138 16.15 -2.74 -2.95
N SER A 139 17.29 -2.26 -2.44
CA SER A 139 18.10 -2.99 -1.44
C SER A 139 17.56 -2.89 -0.01
N ASP A 140 16.34 -2.39 0.16
CA ASP A 140 15.71 -2.25 1.47
C ASP A 140 15.48 -3.63 2.13
N PRO A 141 15.80 -3.81 3.43
CA PRO A 141 15.55 -5.07 4.13
C PRO A 141 14.07 -5.42 4.25
N ASP A 142 13.16 -4.44 4.21
CA ASP A 142 11.73 -4.66 4.34
C ASP A 142 11.09 -4.92 2.97
N TYR A 143 10.53 -6.12 2.80
CA TYR A 143 9.90 -6.53 1.55
C TYR A 143 8.72 -5.63 1.13
N LEU A 144 8.00 -4.99 2.06
CA LEU A 144 6.93 -4.04 1.73
C LEU A 144 7.51 -2.78 1.08
N VAL A 145 8.66 -2.30 1.54
CA VAL A 145 9.36 -1.20 0.87
C VAL A 145 9.76 -1.63 -0.53
N ARG A 146 10.35 -2.83 -0.70
CA ARG A 146 10.73 -3.36 -2.02
C ARG A 146 9.52 -3.50 -2.95
N ILE A 147 8.35 -3.95 -2.45
CA ILE A 147 7.08 -3.96 -3.19
C ILE A 147 6.74 -2.55 -3.71
N HIS A 148 6.83 -1.53 -2.87
CA HIS A 148 6.55 -0.15 -3.28
C HIS A 148 7.54 0.38 -4.32
N VAL A 149 8.80 -0.05 -4.25
CA VAL A 149 9.82 0.23 -5.27
C VAL A 149 9.46 -0.44 -6.59
N VAL A 150 9.26 -1.77 -6.61
CA VAL A 150 8.94 -2.51 -7.85
C VAL A 150 7.59 -2.14 -8.44
N ARG A 151 6.68 -1.53 -7.69
CA ARG A 151 5.42 -0.96 -8.22
C ARG A 151 5.62 0.33 -9.01
N ARG A 152 6.71 1.06 -8.77
CA ARG A 152 6.98 2.38 -9.35
C ARG A 152 8.16 2.42 -10.32
N LEU A 153 9.10 1.47 -10.21
CA LEU A 153 10.18 1.36 -11.19
C LEU A 153 9.62 1.21 -12.62
N SER A 154 10.39 1.73 -13.60
CA SER A 154 10.09 1.47 -15.01
C SER A 154 10.05 -0.03 -15.27
N PRO A 155 9.10 -0.56 -16.05
CA PRO A 155 9.03 -1.97 -16.40
C PRO A 155 10.36 -2.56 -16.88
N ASP A 156 11.14 -1.80 -17.66
CA ASP A 156 12.43 -2.25 -18.21
C ASP A 156 13.51 -2.50 -17.15
N LEU A 157 13.35 -1.93 -15.95
CA LEU A 157 14.27 -2.11 -14.82
C LEU A 157 13.86 -3.28 -13.92
N LEU A 158 12.67 -3.87 -14.09
CA LEU A 158 12.16 -4.90 -13.19
C LEU A 158 12.93 -6.22 -13.24
N THR A 159 13.80 -6.41 -14.25
CA THR A 159 14.71 -7.57 -14.31
C THR A 159 15.65 -7.64 -13.10
N ILE A 160 15.94 -6.53 -12.42
CA ILE A 160 16.73 -6.56 -11.17
C ILE A 160 16.05 -7.34 -10.04
N ALA A 161 14.73 -7.54 -10.14
CA ALA A 161 13.90 -8.04 -9.06
C ALA A 161 13.25 -9.41 -9.34
N VAL A 162 13.63 -10.07 -10.43
CA VAL A 162 13.11 -11.41 -10.78
C VAL A 162 13.57 -12.50 -9.81
N HIS A 163 14.59 -12.22 -9.01
CA HIS A 163 15.13 -13.13 -7.99
C HIS A 163 15.05 -12.53 -6.58
N ASP A 164 14.12 -11.60 -6.32
CA ASP A 164 13.85 -11.18 -4.94
C ASP A 164 13.54 -12.41 -4.08
N GLU A 165 14.01 -12.42 -2.84
CA GLU A 165 13.73 -13.51 -1.90
C GLU A 165 12.22 -13.65 -1.61
N ASP A 166 11.50 -12.54 -1.61
CA ASP A 166 10.09 -12.49 -1.25
C ASP A 166 9.19 -12.78 -2.48
N PRO A 167 8.32 -13.80 -2.40
CA PRO A 167 7.45 -14.17 -3.51
C PRO A 167 6.45 -13.08 -3.88
N GLU A 168 5.99 -12.24 -2.95
CA GLU A 168 5.05 -11.17 -3.28
C GLU A 168 5.75 -10.03 -4.03
N VAL A 169 7.03 -9.76 -3.76
CA VAL A 169 7.86 -8.88 -4.61
C VAL A 169 7.96 -9.45 -6.03
N ARG A 170 8.34 -10.72 -6.17
CA ARG A 170 8.43 -11.39 -7.49
C ARG A 170 7.09 -11.43 -8.21
N ARG A 171 5.98 -11.54 -7.48
CA ARG A 171 4.62 -11.48 -8.05
C ARG A 171 4.30 -10.08 -8.59
N TRP A 172 4.68 -9.01 -7.90
CA TRP A 172 4.57 -7.64 -8.44
C TRP A 172 5.45 -7.42 -9.66
N VAL A 173 6.63 -8.04 -9.71
CA VAL A 173 7.48 -8.06 -10.90
C VAL A 173 6.76 -8.79 -12.04
N ALA A 174 6.24 -9.99 -11.81
CA ALA A 174 5.48 -10.77 -12.79
C ALA A 174 4.29 -10.02 -13.36
N ARG A 175 3.62 -9.15 -12.58
CA ARG A 175 2.49 -8.33 -13.05
C ARG A 175 2.91 -7.23 -14.03
N ARG A 176 4.14 -6.73 -13.94
CA ARG A 176 4.57 -5.48 -14.62
C ARG A 176 5.72 -5.64 -15.59
N ILE A 177 6.53 -6.68 -15.47
CA ILE A 177 7.70 -6.90 -16.34
C ILE A 177 7.24 -6.99 -17.81
N PRO A 178 7.99 -6.45 -18.78
CA PRO A 178 7.65 -6.57 -20.21
C PRO A 178 7.42 -8.03 -20.60
N VAL A 179 6.45 -8.25 -21.50
CA VAL A 179 6.01 -9.59 -21.89
C VAL A 179 7.16 -10.41 -22.47
N GLU A 180 8.08 -9.76 -23.17
CA GLU A 180 9.27 -10.34 -23.78
C GLU A 180 10.20 -10.95 -22.73
N ARG A 181 10.14 -10.46 -21.49
CA ARG A 181 10.97 -10.90 -20.35
C ARG A 181 10.23 -11.80 -19.34
N LEU A 182 8.96 -12.11 -19.56
CA LEU A 182 8.18 -12.99 -18.66
C LEU A 182 8.78 -14.40 -18.53
N HIS A 183 9.52 -14.85 -19.55
CA HIS A 183 10.22 -16.15 -19.54
C HIS A 183 11.15 -16.33 -18.34
N LEU A 184 11.65 -15.23 -17.73
CA LEU A 184 12.49 -15.26 -16.54
C LEU A 184 11.77 -15.79 -15.28
N LEU A 185 10.43 -15.78 -15.27
CA LEU A 185 9.60 -16.15 -14.12
C LEU A 185 8.73 -17.40 -14.37
N VAL A 186 8.83 -18.02 -15.55
CA VAL A 186 8.03 -19.20 -15.92
C VAL A 186 8.25 -20.38 -14.97
N LYS A 187 9.46 -20.49 -14.41
CA LYS A 187 9.83 -21.53 -13.45
C LYS A 187 10.00 -21.00 -12.03
N ASP A 188 9.34 -19.89 -11.68
CA ASP A 188 9.39 -19.37 -10.32
C ASP A 188 8.93 -20.47 -9.34
N PRO A 189 9.61 -20.68 -8.20
CA PRO A 189 9.19 -21.70 -7.24
C PRO A 189 7.78 -21.44 -6.68
N GLU A 190 7.32 -20.19 -6.63
CA GLU A 190 6.01 -19.84 -6.09
C GLU A 190 4.90 -19.97 -7.16
N PRO A 191 3.90 -20.84 -6.97
CA PRO A 191 2.81 -21.00 -7.92
C PRO A 191 2.01 -19.72 -8.16
N LEU A 192 1.84 -18.86 -7.15
CA LEU A 192 1.15 -17.57 -7.35
C LEU A 192 1.91 -16.59 -8.24
N VAL A 193 3.24 -16.71 -8.36
CA VAL A 193 4.04 -15.94 -9.34
C VAL A 193 3.84 -16.53 -10.72
N ARG A 194 3.99 -17.86 -10.86
CA ARG A 194 3.78 -18.56 -12.13
C ARG A 194 2.37 -18.39 -12.68
N LEU A 195 1.34 -18.31 -11.85
CA LEU A 195 -0.03 -18.02 -12.26
C LEU A 195 -0.15 -16.66 -12.97
N VAL A 196 0.47 -15.61 -12.41
CA VAL A 196 0.51 -14.28 -13.06
C VAL A 196 1.27 -14.35 -14.39
N VAL A 197 2.33 -15.16 -14.46
CA VAL A 197 3.07 -15.39 -15.72
C VAL A 197 2.16 -16.06 -16.74
N ALA A 198 1.45 -17.13 -16.36
CA ALA A 198 0.50 -17.81 -17.22
C ALA A 198 -0.54 -16.82 -17.75
N GLU A 199 -1.22 -16.06 -16.89
CA GLU A 199 -2.23 -15.05 -17.25
C GLU A 199 -1.75 -14.00 -18.26
N ARG A 200 -0.44 -13.69 -18.29
CA ARG A 200 0.13 -12.64 -19.15
C ARG A 200 0.88 -13.16 -20.37
N LEU A 201 1.32 -14.43 -20.37
CA LEU A 201 2.05 -14.98 -21.50
C LEU A 201 1.18 -15.00 -22.76
N PRO A 202 1.74 -14.64 -23.92
CA PRO A 202 1.12 -14.85 -25.21
C PRO A 202 0.79 -16.32 -25.44
N GLU A 203 -0.28 -16.57 -26.18
CA GLU A 203 -0.84 -17.90 -26.48
C GLU A 203 0.22 -18.88 -27.00
N ASP A 204 1.07 -18.43 -27.93
CA ASP A 204 2.14 -19.21 -28.57
C ASP A 204 3.24 -19.65 -27.59
N ARG A 205 3.29 -19.07 -26.38
CA ARG A 205 4.29 -19.38 -25.35
C ARG A 205 3.73 -20.16 -24.16
N LEU A 206 2.41 -20.35 -24.08
CA LEU A 206 1.78 -21.04 -22.96
C LEU A 206 2.12 -22.53 -22.89
N VAL A 207 2.58 -23.13 -23.99
CA VAL A 207 3.11 -24.50 -24.01
C VAL A 207 4.21 -24.75 -22.97
N ALA A 208 4.97 -23.72 -22.60
CA ALA A 208 6.02 -23.83 -21.58
C ALA A 208 5.48 -24.13 -20.17
N MET A 209 4.17 -23.91 -19.94
CA MET A 209 3.50 -24.05 -18.65
C MET A 209 2.40 -25.12 -18.65
N SER A 210 2.23 -25.88 -19.75
CA SER A 210 1.14 -26.85 -19.88
C SER A 210 1.24 -28.04 -18.91
N LYS A 211 2.45 -28.31 -18.41
CA LYS A 211 2.73 -29.40 -17.45
C LYS A 211 3.06 -28.87 -16.05
N ASP A 212 2.59 -27.68 -15.71
CA ASP A 212 2.81 -27.13 -14.37
C ASP A 212 2.18 -28.04 -13.31
N GLU A 213 2.83 -28.18 -12.16
CA GLU A 213 2.34 -29.00 -11.05
C GLU A 213 1.04 -28.40 -10.46
N ASP A 214 0.87 -27.07 -10.51
CA ASP A 214 -0.31 -26.40 -9.98
C ASP A 214 -1.48 -26.45 -10.99
N LEU A 215 -2.59 -27.04 -10.57
CA LEU A 215 -3.80 -27.17 -11.38
C LEU A 215 -4.35 -25.82 -11.86
N ARG A 216 -4.18 -24.73 -11.09
CA ARG A 216 -4.67 -23.39 -11.46
C ARG A 216 -3.91 -22.87 -12.67
N ILE A 217 -2.62 -23.15 -12.75
CA ILE A 217 -1.77 -22.75 -13.87
C ILE A 217 -2.17 -23.56 -15.11
N ARG A 218 -2.31 -24.89 -14.98
CA ARG A 218 -2.76 -25.74 -16.09
C ARG A 218 -4.14 -25.33 -16.59
N PHE A 219 -5.07 -25.01 -15.68
CA PHE A 219 -6.39 -24.48 -16.02
C PHE A 219 -6.28 -23.15 -16.80
N THR A 220 -5.50 -22.18 -16.31
CA THR A 220 -5.27 -20.90 -17.01
C THR A 220 -4.62 -21.09 -18.37
N VAL A 221 -3.72 -22.07 -18.50
CA VAL A 221 -3.15 -22.44 -19.81
C VAL A 221 -4.22 -23.03 -20.72
N ALA A 222 -5.00 -24.02 -20.26
CA ALA A 222 -6.08 -24.63 -21.03
C ALA A 222 -7.14 -23.59 -21.48
N GLU A 223 -7.43 -22.59 -20.66
CA GLU A 223 -8.37 -21.51 -20.98
C GLU A 223 -7.86 -20.60 -22.12
N ARG A 224 -6.54 -20.44 -22.27
CA ARG A 224 -5.94 -19.38 -23.10
C ARG A 224 -5.01 -19.86 -24.21
N CYS A 225 -4.58 -21.12 -24.19
CA CYS A 225 -3.65 -21.67 -25.18
C CYS A 225 -4.30 -21.81 -26.56
N SER A 226 -3.47 -22.13 -27.55
CA SER A 226 -3.93 -22.36 -28.90
C SER A 226 -4.72 -23.64 -29.05
N SER A 227 -5.58 -23.67 -30.05
CA SER A 227 -6.44 -24.83 -30.34
C SER A 227 -5.61 -26.10 -30.58
N GLU A 228 -4.38 -25.98 -31.08
CA GLU A 228 -3.47 -27.11 -31.27
C GLU A 228 -2.96 -27.70 -29.94
N LEU A 229 -2.90 -26.91 -28.87
CA LEU A 229 -2.45 -27.38 -27.56
C LEU A 229 -3.59 -27.96 -26.71
N LEU A 230 -4.84 -27.56 -26.96
CA LEU A 230 -6.03 -28.03 -26.21
C LEU A 230 -6.13 -29.56 -26.08
N PRO A 231 -5.86 -30.38 -27.12
CA PRO A 231 -5.92 -31.83 -26.99
C PRO A 231 -5.03 -32.41 -25.88
N SER A 232 -3.93 -31.75 -25.53
CA SER A 232 -3.03 -32.20 -24.47
C SER A 232 -3.62 -32.14 -23.06
N PHE A 233 -4.74 -31.41 -22.88
CA PHE A 233 -5.44 -31.24 -21.60
C PHE A 233 -6.65 -32.16 -21.44
N LEU A 234 -7.04 -32.92 -22.46
CA LEU A 234 -8.18 -33.84 -22.40
C LEU A 234 -7.96 -35.01 -21.43
N ASP A 235 -6.69 -35.37 -21.21
CA ASP A 235 -6.26 -36.42 -20.28
C ASP A 235 -5.57 -35.83 -19.03
N ASP A 236 -5.77 -34.54 -18.72
CA ASP A 236 -5.24 -33.94 -17.48
C ASP A 236 -5.75 -34.70 -16.26
N GLU A 237 -4.99 -34.75 -15.17
CA GLU A 237 -5.40 -35.42 -13.93
C GLU A 237 -6.62 -34.74 -13.28
N ASP A 238 -6.74 -33.42 -13.43
CA ASP A 238 -7.81 -32.63 -12.84
C ASP A 238 -9.03 -32.48 -13.78
N GLU A 239 -10.22 -32.72 -13.23
CA GLU A 239 -11.48 -32.66 -13.98
C GLU A 239 -11.80 -31.26 -14.52
N LEU A 240 -11.48 -30.21 -13.77
CA LEU A 240 -11.75 -28.83 -14.20
C LEU A 240 -10.91 -28.45 -15.41
N VAL A 241 -9.67 -28.93 -15.48
CA VAL A 241 -8.78 -28.71 -16.62
C VAL A 241 -9.30 -29.45 -17.86
N ARG A 242 -9.68 -30.73 -17.71
CA ARG A 242 -10.29 -31.51 -18.80
C ARG A 242 -11.57 -30.86 -19.32
N ALA A 243 -12.46 -30.46 -18.42
CA ALA A 243 -13.73 -29.82 -18.76
C ALA A 243 -13.52 -28.47 -19.48
N CYS A 244 -12.55 -27.67 -19.05
CA CYS A 244 -12.17 -26.43 -19.73
C CYS A 244 -11.72 -26.68 -21.17
N ALA A 245 -10.85 -27.68 -21.36
CA ALA A 245 -10.35 -28.03 -22.68
C ALA A 245 -11.46 -28.55 -23.62
N GLN A 246 -12.35 -29.42 -23.13
CA GLN A 246 -13.51 -29.90 -23.88
C GLN A 246 -14.43 -28.75 -24.29
N ALA A 247 -14.79 -27.87 -23.36
CA ALA A 247 -15.67 -26.73 -23.64
C ALA A 247 -15.09 -25.79 -24.72
N ARG A 248 -13.76 -25.57 -24.72
CA ARG A 248 -13.09 -24.76 -25.74
C ARG A 248 -13.02 -25.45 -27.11
N LEU A 249 -12.91 -26.78 -27.15
CA LEU A 249 -12.93 -27.53 -28.41
C LEU A 249 -14.34 -27.61 -29.02
N GLU A 250 -15.38 -27.64 -28.20
CA GLU A 250 -16.77 -27.64 -28.66
C GLU A 250 -17.29 -26.24 -29.07
N GLY A 251 -16.72 -25.19 -28.47
CA GLY A 251 -17.11 -23.79 -28.70
C GLY A 251 -16.36 -23.05 -29.81
N ASN A 252 -15.33 -23.67 -30.41
CA ASN A 252 -14.58 -23.17 -31.57
C ASN A 252 -15.08 -23.83 -32.86
#